data_AF-A0A968AE78-F1
#
_entry.id   AF-A0A968AE78-F1
#
_cell.length_a   1.000
_cell.length_b   1.000
_cell.length_c   1.000
_cell.angle_alpha   90.00
_cell.angle_beta   90.00
_cell.angle_gamma   90.00
#
_symmetry.space_group_name_H-M   'P 1'
#
loop_
_entity.id
_entity.type
_entity.pdbx_description
1 polymer ?
#
loop_
_entity_poly.entity_id
_entity_poly.type
_entity_poly.pdbx_seq_one_letter_code
_entity_poly.pdbx_strand_id
1 'polypeptide(L)'
;GGGFGGKQEVLIEDVAAHLTIATGRPVIYEMSREEEFIGSRSRHPMRICMKTGVKQDGTITANEMYALSDTGANGAHALTVTGNT
;
A
#
# COMPACT_ATOMS: atom_id res chain seq x y z
N GLY A 1 4.69 -8.56 16.04
CA GLY A 1 4.50 -7.31 15.29
C GLY A 1 5.32 -7.33 14.02
N GLY A 2 4.68 -7.48 12.86
CA GLY A 2 5.31 -7.38 11.54
C GLY A 2 4.56 -6.35 10.69
N GLY A 3 5.28 -5.59 9.86
CA GLY A 3 4.69 -4.49 9.09
C GLY A 3 4.27 -4.87 7.67
N PHE A 4 5.11 -5.62 6.94
CA PHE A 4 4.85 -6.09 5.57
C PHE A 4 4.32 -4.98 4.60
N GLY A 5 4.73 -3.73 4.82
CA GLY A 5 4.30 -2.55 4.07
C GLY A 5 3.14 -1.76 4.72
N GLY A 6 2.33 -2.38 5.58
CA GLY A 6 1.19 -1.72 6.24
C GLY A 6 1.59 -0.58 7.17
N LYS A 7 2.80 -0.62 7.75
CA LYS A 7 3.30 0.37 8.73
C LYS A 7 4.27 1.42 8.15
N GLN A 8 4.23 1.65 6.84
CA GLN A 8 5.10 2.63 6.18
C GLN A 8 4.52 4.05 6.16
N GLU A 9 3.25 4.22 6.54
CA GLU A 9 2.55 5.50 6.60
C GLU A 9 1.95 5.74 7.99
N VAL A 10 1.52 6.97 8.21
CA VAL A 10 0.73 7.34 9.40
C VAL A 10 -0.63 6.66 9.30
N LEU A 11 -0.94 5.81 10.28
CA LEU A 11 -2.21 5.07 10.36
C LEU A 11 -3.01 5.43 11.61
N ILE A 12 -2.35 5.49 12.77
CA ILE A 12 -3.01 5.75 14.07
C ILE A 12 -2.27 6.82 14.91
N GLU A 13 -1.07 7.18 14.49
CA GLU A 13 -0.16 8.04 15.23
C GLU A 13 -0.70 9.45 15.38
N ASP A 14 -1.37 9.96 14.35
CA ASP A 14 -2.00 11.28 14.34
C ASP A 14 -3.13 11.39 15.38
N VAL A 15 -4.00 10.38 15.47
CA VAL A 15 -5.09 10.33 16.44
C VAL A 15 -4.54 10.29 17.87
N ALA A 16 -3.59 9.39 18.15
CA ALA A 16 -2.99 9.27 19.47
C ALA A 16 -2.26 10.56 19.87
N ALA A 17 -1.46 11.14 18.96
CA ALA A 17 -0.75 12.39 19.21
C ALA A 17 -1.70 13.56 19.49
N HIS A 18 -2.76 13.71 18.69
CA HIS A 18 -3.71 14.81 18.84
C HIS A 18 -4.46 14.71 20.17
N LEU A 19 -4.89 13.51 20.57
CA LEU A 19 -5.55 13.29 21.86
C LEU A 19 -4.61 13.55 23.04
N THR A 20 -3.33 13.18 22.95
CA THR A 20 -2.36 13.51 24.00
C THR A 20 -2.18 15.02 24.16
N ILE A 21 -2.11 15.78 23.05
CA ILE A 21 -2.02 17.24 23.09
C ILE A 21 -3.28 17.85 23.70
N ALA A 22 -4.46 17.41 23.24
CA ALA A 22 -5.74 17.96 23.68
C ALA A 22 -6.03 17.68 25.17
N THR A 23 -5.60 16.52 25.68
CA THR A 23 -5.90 16.10 27.05
C THR A 23 -4.79 16.42 28.06
N GLY A 24 -3.57 16.71 27.59
CA GLY A 24 -2.38 16.84 28.45
C GLY A 24 -2.00 15.54 29.17
N ARG A 25 -2.49 14.38 28.70
CA ARG A 25 -2.33 13.08 29.34
C ARG A 25 -1.80 12.04 28.34
N PRO A 26 -1.06 11.02 28.81
CA PRO A 26 -0.71 9.88 27.97
C PRO A 26 -1.96 9.17 27.44
N VAL A 27 -1.96 8.82 26.15
CA VAL A 27 -3.06 8.11 25.48
C VAL A 27 -2.50 6.84 24.84
N ILE A 28 -3.26 5.73 24.95
CA ILE A 28 -2.99 4.48 24.25
C ILE A 28 -4.12 4.28 23.24
N TYR A 29 -3.75 4.00 21.99
CA TYR A 29 -4.67 3.57 20.94
C TYR A 29 -4.21 2.21 20.42
N GLU A 30 -5.04 1.20 20.58
CA GLU A 30 -4.88 -0.14 20.04
C GLU A 30 -6.08 -0.48 19.16
N MET A 31 -5.82 -0.89 17.91
CA MET A 31 -6.86 -1.45 17.05
C MET A 31 -7.08 -2.92 17.40
N SER A 32 -8.34 -3.33 17.45
CA SER A 32 -8.72 -4.74 17.36
C SER A 32 -8.32 -5.35 16.02
N ARG A 33 -8.33 -6.67 15.93
CA ARG A 33 -8.00 -7.38 14.69
C ARG A 33 -8.97 -7.05 13.55
N GLU A 34 -10.24 -6.85 13.87
CA GLU A 34 -11.26 -6.46 12.90
C GLU A 34 -11.02 -5.03 12.38
N GLU A 35 -10.75 -4.08 13.29
CA GLU A 35 -10.41 -2.70 12.92
C GLU A 35 -9.15 -2.63 12.04
N GLU A 36 -8.14 -3.46 12.31
CA GLU A 36 -6.97 -3.54 11.42
C GLU A 36 -7.38 -3.94 9.99
N PHE A 37 -8.28 -4.91 9.80
CA PHE A 37 -8.67 -5.33 8.45
C PHE A 37 -9.57 -4.32 7.72
N ILE A 38 -10.30 -3.48 8.45
CA ILE A 38 -11.25 -2.52 7.88
C ILE A 38 -10.61 -1.14 7.71
N GLY A 39 -9.82 -0.70 8.69
CA GLY A 39 -9.25 0.64 8.77
C GLY A 39 -7.78 0.74 8.35
N SER A 40 -7.03 -0.37 8.34
CA SER A 40 -5.68 -0.40 7.80
C SER A 40 -5.69 -0.60 6.29
N ARG A 41 -4.52 -0.51 5.67
CA ARG A 41 -4.38 -0.64 4.22
C ARG A 41 -4.19 -2.09 3.79
N SER A 42 -4.69 -2.37 2.60
CA SER A 42 -4.41 -3.60 1.86
C SER A 42 -3.64 -3.29 0.58
N ARG A 43 -3.16 -4.34 -0.10
CA ARG A 43 -2.45 -4.20 -1.37
C ARG A 43 -3.39 -3.65 -2.44
N HIS A 44 -2.88 -2.74 -3.26
CA HIS A 44 -3.61 -2.20 -4.40
C HIS A 44 -3.98 -3.33 -5.37
N PRO A 45 -5.28 -3.53 -5.68
CA PRO A 45 -5.65 -4.44 -6.75
C PRO A 45 -5.24 -3.84 -8.09
N MET A 46 -4.70 -4.68 -8.98
CA MET A 46 -4.16 -4.25 -10.26
C MET A 46 -4.73 -5.07 -11.40
N ARG A 47 -5.02 -4.41 -12.52
CA ARG A 47 -5.29 -5.05 -13.81
C ARG A 47 -4.09 -4.78 -14.72
N ILE A 48 -3.37 -5.85 -15.06
CA ILE A 48 -2.12 -5.77 -15.82
C ILE A 48 -2.33 -6.45 -17.17
N CYS A 49 -2.00 -5.74 -18.24
CA CYS A 49 -1.88 -6.27 -19.59
C CYS A 49 -0.40 -6.23 -19.99
N MET A 50 0.15 -7.36 -20.42
CA MET A 50 1.55 -7.47 -20.83
C MET A 50 1.64 -8.13 -22.19
N LYS A 51 2.52 -7.60 -23.04
CA LYS A 51 2.90 -8.18 -24.32
C LYS A 51 4.42 -8.38 -24.34
N THR A 52 4.85 -9.62 -24.58
CA THR A 52 6.26 -10.00 -24.61
C THR A 52 6.60 -10.59 -25.97
N GLY A 53 7.63 -10.04 -26.63
CA GLY A 53 8.21 -10.61 -27.84
C GLY A 53 9.25 -11.68 -27.49
N VAL A 54 9.14 -12.87 -28.09
CA VAL A 54 10.05 -14.00 -27.85
C VAL A 54 10.42 -14.64 -29.19
N LYS A 55 11.72 -14.91 -29.39
CA LYS A 55 12.22 -15.67 -30.55
C LYS A 55 11.94 -17.17 -30.40
N GLN A 56 12.08 -17.94 -31.48
CA GLN A 56 11.94 -19.39 -31.43
C GLN A 56 12.96 -20.08 -30.50
N ASP A 57 14.14 -19.47 -30.32
CA ASP A 57 15.18 -19.94 -29.39
C ASP A 57 14.91 -19.59 -27.92
N GLY A 58 13.79 -18.90 -27.62
CA GLY A 58 13.40 -18.48 -26.28
C GLY A 58 13.91 -17.10 -25.86
N THR A 59 14.73 -16.42 -26.67
CA THR A 59 15.25 -15.08 -26.32
C THR A 59 14.11 -14.04 -26.29
N ILE A 60 13.95 -13.33 -25.17
CA ILE A 60 13.04 -12.19 -25.05
C ILE A 60 13.62 -10.98 -25.80
N THR A 61 12.81 -10.32 -26.64
CA THR A 61 13.26 -9.20 -27.49
C THR A 61 12.55 -7.88 -27.20
N ALA A 62 11.36 -7.92 -26.62
CA ALA A 62 10.57 -6.74 -26.30
C ALA A 62 9.60 -7.03 -25.15
N ASN A 63 9.28 -6.02 -24.37
CA ASN A 63 8.22 -6.05 -23.37
C ASN A 63 7.44 -4.72 -23.41
N GLU A 64 6.12 -4.82 -23.41
CA GLU A 64 5.19 -3.70 -23.29
C GLU A 64 4.21 -4.05 -22.17
N MET A 65 3.94 -3.10 -21.27
CA MET A 65 3.05 -3.28 -20.12
C MET A 65 2.11 -2.08 -19.98
N TYR A 66 0.84 -2.38 -19.74
CA TYR A 66 -0.14 -1.44 -19.21
C TYR A 66 -0.63 -1.96 -17.84
N ALA A 67 -0.52 -1.15 -16.80
CA ALA A 67 -0.96 -1.49 -15.46
C ALA A 67 -1.95 -0.42 -14.96
N LEU A 68 -3.19 -0.84 -14.70
CA LEU A 68 -4.16 -0.04 -13.96
C LEU A 68 -4.11 -0.49 -12.49
N SER A 69 -3.77 0.44 -11.60
CA SER A 69 -3.66 0.21 -10.15
C SER A 69 -4.70 1.04 -9.42
N ASP A 70 -5.57 0.39 -8.65
CA ASP A 70 -6.58 1.06 -7.84
C ASP A 70 -5.99 1.36 -6.46
N THR A 71 -5.85 2.65 -6.16
CA THR A 71 -5.25 3.17 -4.93
C THR A 71 -6.28 3.37 -3.82
N GLY A 72 -7.57 3.12 -4.09
CA GLY A 72 -8.65 3.51 -3.21
C GLY A 72 -8.71 5.01 -3.00
N ALA A 73 -9.23 5.43 -1.84
CA ALA A 73 -9.51 6.84 -1.55
C ALA A 73 -8.25 7.71 -1.36
N ASN A 74 -7.14 7.12 -0.91
CA ASN A 74 -5.91 7.84 -0.58
C ASN A 74 -4.75 7.29 -1.42
N GLY A 75 -3.97 8.17 -2.06
CA GLY A 75 -2.88 7.83 -3.01
C GLY A 75 -1.59 7.30 -2.36
N ALA A 76 -1.75 6.59 -1.27
CA ALA A 76 -0.71 6.27 -0.34
C ALA A 76 0.09 5.07 -0.88
N HIS A 77 1.39 5.26 -1.15
CA HIS A 77 2.24 4.42 -2.02
C HIS A 77 1.74 4.17 -3.45
N ALA A 78 0.83 5.00 -3.98
CA ALA A 78 0.22 4.80 -5.30
C ALA A 78 1.25 4.58 -6.42
N LEU A 79 2.32 5.38 -6.45
CA LEU A 79 3.37 5.28 -7.47
C LEU A 79 4.35 4.15 -7.18
N THR A 80 4.73 3.97 -5.91
CA THR A 80 5.77 3.02 -5.52
C THR A 80 5.30 1.57 -5.51
N VAL A 81 3.99 1.31 -5.42
CA VAL A 81 3.45 -0.06 -5.52
C VAL A 81 3.42 -0.57 -6.96
N THR A 82 3.17 0.33 -7.92
CA THR A 82 2.99 -0.06 -9.34
C THR A 82 4.26 0.15 -10.17
N GLY A 83 5.05 1.16 -9.84
CA GLY A 83 6.18 1.61 -10.64
C GLY A 83 7.53 1.54 -9.93
N ASN A 84 7.69 0.72 -8.89
CA ASN A 84 9.00 0.47 -8.33
C ASN A 84 9.87 -0.30 -9.33
N THR A 85 10.81 0.43 -9.94
CA THR A 85 11.92 -0.12 -10.74
C THR A 85 13.03 -0.63 -9.85
#